data_AF-A0A0L8GD98-F1
#
_entry.id   AF-A0A0L8GD98-F1
#
_cell.length_a   1.000
_cell.length_b   1.000
_cell.length_c   1.000
_cell.angle_alpha   90.00
_cell.angle_beta   90.00
_cell.angle_gamma   90.00
#
_symmetry.space_group_name_H-M   'P 1'
#
loop_
_entity.id
_entity.type
_entity.pdbx_description
1 polymer ?
#
loop_
_entity_poly.entity_id
_entity_poly.type
_entity_poly.pdbx_seq_one_letter_code
_entity_poly.pdbx_strand_id
1 'polypeptide(L)'
;MTGKLCVAVVCSSNQNRSMEAHSFLSKKGFKVRSFGTGSQVKLPGPSPDRPNIYDFNTTYDEMYKDLMRKDSELYTQNGILHMLDRNRRIKQRPERFQNCHEQFDVIVSCEERVYDQILEELESREKEDSYPTHIINIDIQDNHEEATIGAFMICDLISKVR
;
A
#
# COMPACT_ATOMS: atom_id res chain seq x y z
N MET A 1 7.49 7.33 -27.78
CA MET A 1 7.22 8.21 -26.64
C MET A 1 7.45 7.39 -25.38
N THR A 2 8.63 7.44 -24.76
CA THR A 2 8.88 6.71 -23.51
C THR A 2 8.40 7.57 -22.34
N GLY A 3 7.08 7.61 -22.15
CA GLY A 3 6.46 8.25 -20.99
C GLY A 3 6.92 7.57 -19.69
N LYS A 4 6.97 8.32 -18.59
CA LYS A 4 7.24 7.72 -17.27
C LYS A 4 6.04 6.82 -16.89
N LEU A 5 6.30 5.52 -16.77
CA LEU A 5 5.34 4.52 -16.29
C LEU A 5 4.65 5.00 -15.00
N CYS A 6 3.32 5.05 -15.00
CA CYS A 6 2.46 5.33 -13.86
C CYS A 6 2.14 4.01 -13.15
N VAL A 7 2.63 3.85 -11.92
CA VAL A 7 2.52 2.60 -11.16
C VAL A 7 1.63 2.77 -9.94
N ALA A 8 0.75 1.82 -9.69
CA ALA A 8 0.10 1.67 -8.39
C ALA A 8 0.60 0.40 -7.69
N VAL A 9 0.88 0.48 -6.39
CA VAL A 9 1.13 -0.71 -5.55
C VAL A 9 0.03 -0.83 -4.51
N VAL A 10 -0.59 -2.00 -4.39
CA VAL A 10 -1.81 -2.19 -3.61
C VAL A 10 -1.62 -3.34 -2.63
N CYS A 11 -1.95 -3.11 -1.36
CA CYS A 11 -2.06 -4.15 -0.34
C CYS A 11 -3.42 -4.06 0.38
N SER A 12 -3.59 -4.68 1.54
CA SER A 12 -4.86 -4.62 2.27
C SER A 12 -5.09 -3.26 2.96
N SER A 13 -4.20 -2.87 3.88
CA SER A 13 -4.38 -1.68 4.75
C SER A 13 -3.67 -0.41 4.28
N ASN A 14 -2.89 -0.46 3.19
CA ASN A 14 -1.99 0.62 2.77
C ASN A 14 -1.02 1.08 3.89
N GLN A 15 -0.45 0.11 4.62
CA GLN A 15 0.41 0.37 5.79
C GLN A 15 1.83 -0.14 5.58
N ASN A 16 1.99 -1.42 5.27
CA ASN A 16 3.29 -2.10 5.24
C ASN A 16 3.79 -2.27 3.79
N ARG A 17 3.42 -3.38 3.15
CA ARG A 17 3.91 -3.85 1.83
C ARG A 17 3.84 -2.79 0.73
N SER A 18 2.66 -2.21 0.48
CA SER A 18 2.49 -1.20 -0.58
C SER A 18 3.23 0.11 -0.30
N MET A 19 3.38 0.50 0.96
CA MET A 19 4.07 1.74 1.36
C MET A 19 5.59 1.59 1.34
N GLU A 20 6.11 0.40 1.66
CA GLU A 20 7.53 0.09 1.48
C GLU A 20 7.89 0.14 -0.02
N ALA A 21 7.10 -0.54 -0.86
CA ALA A 21 7.28 -0.48 -2.31
C ALA A 21 7.15 0.95 -2.88
N HIS A 22 6.17 1.74 -2.39
CA HIS A 22 6.03 3.15 -2.74
C HIS A 22 7.31 3.94 -2.45
N SER A 23 7.84 3.81 -1.23
CA SER A 23 9.09 4.47 -0.80
C SER A 23 10.25 4.17 -1.76
N PHE A 24 10.44 2.90 -2.11
CA PHE A 24 11.50 2.45 -3.01
C PHE A 24 11.33 2.97 -4.43
N LEU A 25 10.15 2.81 -5.02
CA LEU A 25 9.85 3.27 -6.38
C LEU A 25 9.96 4.80 -6.50
N SER A 26 9.48 5.54 -5.51
CA SER A 26 9.56 7.00 -5.47
C SER A 26 11.01 7.49 -5.42
N LYS A 27 11.86 6.87 -4.58
CA LYS A 27 13.31 7.16 -4.53
C LYS A 27 14.04 6.88 -5.85
N LYS A 28 13.53 5.95 -6.67
CA LYS A 28 14.05 5.64 -8.01
C LYS A 28 13.46 6.54 -9.12
N GLY A 29 12.57 7.46 -8.77
CA GLY A 29 12.01 8.45 -9.68
C GLY A 29 10.83 7.97 -10.53
N PHE A 30 10.22 6.83 -10.19
CA PHE A 30 8.98 6.37 -10.81
C PHE A 30 7.78 7.21 -10.35
N LYS A 31 6.79 7.36 -11.22
CA LYS A 31 5.50 7.97 -10.85
C LYS A 31 4.66 6.89 -10.17
N VAL A 32 4.72 6.83 -8.84
CA VAL A 32 4.08 5.79 -8.04
C VAL A 32 2.98 6.34 -7.13
N ARG A 33 1.89 5.58 -7.00
CA ARG A 33 0.89 5.71 -5.93
C ARG A 33 0.72 4.37 -5.21
N SER A 34 0.08 4.40 -4.05
CA SER A 34 -0.15 3.19 -3.26
C SER A 34 -1.52 3.15 -2.62
N PHE A 35 -2.13 1.97 -2.53
CA PHE A 35 -3.51 1.81 -2.06
C PHE A 35 -3.70 0.62 -1.13
N GLY A 36 -4.85 0.62 -0.46
CA GLY A 36 -5.41 -0.48 0.31
C GLY A 36 -6.73 -0.94 -0.33
N THR A 37 -7.03 -2.24 -0.40
CA THR A 37 -8.35 -2.74 -0.83
C THR A 37 -9.28 -3.06 0.35
N GLY A 38 -8.74 -3.14 1.56
CA GLY A 38 -9.50 -3.46 2.77
C GLY A 38 -10.65 -2.48 3.00
N SER A 39 -11.66 -2.91 3.75
CA SER A 39 -12.75 -2.02 4.19
C SER A 39 -12.27 -1.02 5.25
N GLN A 40 -11.27 -1.38 6.04
CA GLN A 40 -10.68 -0.59 7.11
C GLN A 40 -9.18 -0.81 7.17
N VAL A 41 -8.47 0.15 7.74
CA VAL A 41 -7.03 0.06 8.01
C VAL A 41 -6.85 -0.73 9.30
N LYS A 42 -6.13 -1.85 9.24
CA LYS A 42 -5.82 -2.70 10.39
C LYS A 42 -4.32 -2.69 10.68
N LEU A 43 -3.97 -2.49 11.94
CA LEU A 43 -2.62 -2.61 12.49
C LEU A 43 -2.64 -3.63 13.64
N PRO A 44 -1.54 -4.39 13.87
CA PRO A 44 -1.43 -5.25 15.05
C PRO A 44 -1.65 -4.48 16.35
N GLY A 45 -2.21 -5.15 17.35
CA GLY A 45 -2.36 -4.63 18.72
C GLY A 45 -1.69 -5.56 19.73
N PRO A 46 -2.06 -5.48 21.03
CA PRO A 46 -1.44 -6.26 22.10
C PRO A 46 -1.64 -7.78 21.96
N SER A 47 -2.67 -8.21 21.23
CA SER A 47 -2.97 -9.62 20.97
C SER A 47 -3.65 -9.79 19.60
N PRO A 48 -3.64 -11.00 18.99
CA PRO A 48 -4.23 -11.22 17.67
C PRO A 48 -5.72 -10.87 17.55
N ASP A 49 -6.47 -11.02 18.65
CA ASP A 49 -7.90 -10.70 18.76
C ASP A 49 -8.18 -9.21 19.00
N ARG A 50 -7.14 -8.39 19.25
CA ARG A 50 -7.28 -6.96 19.56
C ARG A 50 -6.48 -6.07 18.60
N PRO A 51 -6.77 -6.09 17.30
CA PRO A 51 -6.11 -5.19 16.34
C PRO A 51 -6.53 -3.74 16.56
N ASN A 52 -5.66 -2.81 16.15
CA ASN A 52 -6.03 -1.40 16.02
C ASN A 52 -6.69 -1.19 14.66
N ILE A 53 -7.93 -0.68 14.67
CA ILE A 53 -8.75 -0.50 13.47
C ILE A 53 -9.02 0.99 13.28
N TYR A 54 -8.80 1.48 12.06
CA TYR A 54 -9.02 2.86 11.68
C TYR A 54 -9.78 2.97 10.36
N ASP A 55 -10.48 4.08 10.18
CA ASP A 55 -11.03 4.47 8.88
C ASP A 55 -9.93 5.01 7.95
N PHE A 56 -10.07 4.84 6.64
CA PHE A 56 -9.11 5.37 5.66
C PHE A 56 -8.99 6.91 5.67
N ASN A 57 -9.96 7.63 6.26
CA ASN A 57 -9.85 9.06 6.46
C ASN A 57 -8.87 9.46 7.58
N THR A 58 -8.47 8.53 8.43
CA THR A 58 -7.52 8.77 9.53
C THR A 58 -6.12 8.95 8.96
N THR A 59 -5.42 10.01 9.36
CA THR A 59 -4.04 10.26 8.93
C THR A 59 -3.04 9.34 9.62
N TYR A 60 -1.88 9.10 8.99
CA TYR A 60 -0.81 8.32 9.64
C TYR A 60 -0.29 9.00 10.92
N ASP A 61 -0.34 10.34 10.98
CA ASP A 61 0.06 11.10 12.17
C ASP A 61 -0.93 10.93 13.34
N GLU A 62 -2.23 10.89 13.06
CA GLU A 62 -3.25 10.57 14.06
C GLU A 62 -3.09 9.14 14.58
N MET A 63 -2.86 8.17 13.69
CA MET A 63 -2.57 6.78 14.09
C MET A 63 -1.31 6.71 14.96
N TYR A 64 -0.24 7.41 14.58
CA TYR A 64 1.00 7.47 15.35
C TYR A 64 0.75 8.00 16.77
N LYS A 65 0.06 9.15 16.89
CA LYS A 65 -0.27 9.77 18.18
C LYS A 65 -1.21 8.92 19.02
N ASP A 66 -2.13 8.19 18.41
CA ASP A 66 -3.01 7.26 19.10
C ASP A 66 -2.21 6.09 19.70
N LEU A 67 -1.40 5.40 18.89
CA LEU A 67 -0.60 4.27 19.35
C LEU A 67 0.45 4.68 20.38
N MET A 68 1.10 5.84 20.19
CA MET A 68 2.04 6.38 21.17
C MET A 68 1.39 6.67 22.52
N ARG A 69 0.11 7.10 22.56
CA ARG A 69 -0.64 7.30 23.80
C ARG A 69 -1.13 5.99 24.43
N LYS A 70 -1.47 4.99 23.60
CA LYS A 70 -1.95 3.69 24.07
C LYS A 70 -0.84 2.88 24.74
N ASP A 71 0.29 2.70 24.05
CA ASP A 71 1.42 1.92 24.54
C ASP A 71 2.68 2.19 23.68
N SER A 72 3.43 3.23 24.03
CA SER A 72 4.63 3.60 23.25
C SER A 72 5.69 2.52 23.22
N GLU A 73 5.82 1.70 24.27
CA GLU A 73 6.85 0.67 24.35
C GLU A 73 6.53 -0.48 23.39
N LEU A 74 5.31 -1.02 23.47
CA LEU A 74 4.86 -2.10 22.58
C LEU A 74 4.99 -1.72 21.09
N TYR A 75 4.48 -0.55 20.71
CA TYR A 75 4.45 -0.14 19.31
C TYR A 75 5.80 0.37 18.78
N THR A 76 6.75 0.66 19.69
CA THR A 76 8.15 0.85 19.32
C THR A 76 8.82 -0.51 19.08
N GLN A 77 8.66 -1.47 20.00
CA GLN A 77 9.30 -2.79 19.92
C GLN A 77 8.87 -3.60 18.69
N ASN A 78 7.59 -3.54 18.31
CA ASN A 78 7.09 -4.23 17.10
C ASN A 78 7.30 -3.42 15.79
N GLY A 79 7.90 -2.24 15.87
CA GLY A 79 8.24 -1.40 14.72
C GLY A 79 7.07 -0.63 14.09
N ILE A 80 5.86 -0.68 14.63
CA ILE A 80 4.70 0.01 14.05
C ILE A 80 4.86 1.53 14.07
N LEU A 81 5.38 2.11 15.16
CA LEU A 81 5.62 3.56 15.22
C LEU A 81 6.63 4.01 14.16
N HIS A 82 7.70 3.23 13.95
CA HIS A 82 8.68 3.50 12.90
C HIS A 82 8.05 3.42 11.50
N MET A 83 7.23 2.40 11.25
CA MET A 83 6.49 2.24 10.00
C MET A 83 5.52 3.41 9.74
N LEU A 84 4.78 3.85 10.75
CA LEU A 84 3.88 5.01 10.64
C LEU A 84 4.65 6.31 10.38
N ASP A 85 5.83 6.48 11.01
CA ASP A 85 6.69 7.62 10.75
C ASP A 85 7.21 7.64 9.31
N ARG A 86 7.59 6.48 8.75
CA ARG A 86 7.89 6.34 7.32
C ARG A 86 6.68 6.76 6.46
N ASN A 87 5.49 6.26 6.78
CA ASN A 87 4.29 6.49 5.98
C ASN A 87 3.88 7.96 5.93
N ARG A 88 3.89 8.67 7.06
CA ARG A 88 3.52 10.11 7.11
C ARG A 88 4.49 11.02 6.36
N ARG A 89 5.73 10.58 6.12
CA ARG A 89 6.71 11.29 5.28
C ARG A 89 6.46 11.09 3.79
N ILE A 90 5.75 10.03 3.41
CA ILE A 90 5.41 9.71 2.02
C ILE A 90 4.10 10.39 1.62
N LYS A 91 3.05 10.25 2.44
CA LYS A 91 1.74 10.88 2.20
C LYS A 91 0.94 11.02 3.49
N GLN A 92 -0.12 11.83 3.47
CA GLN A 92 -0.87 12.21 4.67
C GLN A 92 -1.63 11.05 5.33
N ARG A 93 -2.29 10.20 4.53
CA ARG A 93 -3.19 9.15 5.01
C ARG A 93 -3.18 7.93 4.07
N PRO A 94 -3.54 6.73 4.54
CA PRO A 94 -3.79 5.60 3.66
C PRO A 94 -4.96 5.89 2.74
N GLU A 95 -4.87 5.40 1.50
CA GLU A 95 -5.89 5.59 0.47
C GLU A 95 -6.47 4.24 0.08
N ARG A 96 -7.80 4.20 -0.09
CA ARG A 96 -8.53 3.01 -0.52
C ARG A 96 -8.62 2.97 -2.04
N PHE A 97 -8.28 1.84 -2.65
CA PHE A 97 -8.18 1.70 -4.11
C PHE A 97 -9.52 1.96 -4.81
N GLN A 98 -10.61 1.43 -4.24
CA GLN A 98 -11.97 1.58 -4.77
C GLN A 98 -12.45 3.03 -4.86
N ASN A 99 -11.83 3.96 -4.10
CA ASN A 99 -12.19 5.38 -4.13
C ASN A 99 -11.32 6.19 -5.10
N CYS A 100 -10.39 5.55 -5.81
CA CYS A 100 -9.46 6.20 -6.72
C CYS A 100 -9.81 5.92 -8.18
N HIS A 101 -10.01 6.99 -8.97
CA HIS A 101 -10.34 6.92 -10.40
C HIS A 101 -9.17 7.32 -11.31
N GLU A 102 -7.96 7.46 -10.77
CA GLU A 102 -6.76 7.67 -11.60
C GLU A 102 -6.41 6.41 -12.40
N GLN A 103 -5.82 6.63 -13.59
CA GLN A 103 -5.36 5.57 -14.48
C GLN A 103 -3.88 5.24 -14.22
N PHE A 104 -3.55 3.95 -14.34
CA PHE A 104 -2.20 3.43 -14.13
C PHE A 104 -1.81 2.53 -15.31
N ASP A 105 -0.53 2.51 -15.66
CA ASP A 105 -0.01 1.58 -16.67
C ASP A 105 0.14 0.17 -16.08
N VAL A 106 0.61 0.11 -14.83
CA VAL A 106 0.83 -1.13 -14.09
C VAL A 106 0.29 -0.99 -12.66
N ILE A 107 -0.52 -1.96 -12.24
CA ILE A 107 -0.97 -2.14 -10.87
C ILE A 107 -0.33 -3.41 -10.32
N VAL A 108 0.37 -3.31 -9.19
CA VAL A 108 0.97 -4.46 -8.51
C VAL A 108 0.24 -4.74 -7.21
N SER A 109 -0.35 -5.94 -7.08
CA SER A 109 -0.94 -6.42 -5.83
C SER A 109 0.08 -7.19 -5.01
N CYS A 110 -0.04 -7.10 -3.67
CA CYS A 110 0.89 -7.74 -2.73
C CYS A 110 0.43 -9.11 -2.22
N GLU A 111 -0.75 -9.58 -2.62
CA GLU A 111 -1.30 -10.91 -2.33
C GLU A 111 -2.51 -11.21 -3.25
N GLU A 112 -2.77 -12.48 -3.52
CA GLU A 112 -3.87 -12.95 -4.40
C GLU A 112 -5.24 -12.36 -4.03
N ARG A 113 -5.60 -12.31 -2.75
CA ARG A 113 -6.87 -11.70 -2.33
C ARG A 113 -6.99 -10.23 -2.73
N VAL A 114 -5.89 -9.48 -2.67
CA VAL A 114 -5.86 -8.06 -3.08
C VAL A 114 -5.97 -7.96 -4.60
N TYR A 115 -5.36 -8.89 -5.33
CA TYR A 115 -5.48 -9.00 -6.78
C TYR A 115 -6.96 -9.16 -7.21
N ASP A 116 -7.68 -10.12 -6.62
CA ASP A 116 -9.10 -10.36 -6.91
C ASP A 116 -9.95 -9.11 -6.66
N GLN A 117 -9.71 -8.42 -5.54
CA GLN A 117 -10.43 -7.20 -5.18
C GLN A 117 -10.16 -6.03 -6.13
N ILE A 118 -8.97 -5.98 -6.76
CA ILE A 118 -8.67 -4.99 -7.80
C ILE A 118 -9.43 -5.34 -9.08
N LEU A 119 -9.47 -6.61 -9.47
CA LEU A 119 -10.22 -7.06 -10.64
C LEU A 119 -11.71 -6.76 -10.50
N GLU A 120 -12.32 -7.16 -9.38
CA GLU A 120 -13.74 -6.92 -9.10
C GLU A 120 -14.08 -5.42 -9.19
N GLU A 121 -13.23 -4.57 -8.59
CA GLU A 121 -13.40 -3.12 -8.63
C GLU A 121 -13.32 -2.58 -10.05
N LEU A 122 -12.30 -2.97 -10.83
CA LEU A 122 -12.12 -2.48 -12.19
C LEU A 122 -13.19 -2.98 -13.16
N GLU A 123 -13.69 -4.21 -12.98
CA GLU A 123 -14.80 -4.77 -13.76
C GLU A 123 -16.14 -4.10 -13.45
N SER A 124 -16.33 -3.63 -12.21
CA SER A 124 -17.55 -2.95 -11.78
C SER A 124 -17.68 -1.51 -12.31
N ARG A 125 -16.58 -0.91 -12.77
CA ARG A 125 -16.58 0.46 -13.29
C ARG A 125 -17.20 0.53 -14.68
N GLU A 126 -17.97 1.58 -14.94
CA GLU A 126 -18.45 1.85 -16.30
C GLU A 126 -17.25 2.08 -17.23
N LYS A 127 -17.23 1.37 -18.36
CA LYS A 127 -16.15 1.43 -19.34
C LYS A 127 -16.28 2.70 -20.18
N GLU A 128 -15.92 3.84 -19.61
CA GLU A 128 -15.93 5.13 -20.32
C GLU A 128 -14.70 5.28 -21.23
N ASP A 129 -13.54 4.76 -20.82
CA ASP A 129 -12.28 4.86 -21.57
C ASP A 129 -11.54 3.53 -21.70
N SER A 130 -11.09 3.19 -22.91
CA SER A 130 -10.32 1.96 -23.22
C SER A 130 -8.82 2.13 -22.94
N TYR A 131 -8.43 2.53 -21.72
CA TYR A 131 -7.02 2.56 -21.32
C TYR A 131 -6.59 1.17 -20.79
N PRO A 132 -5.70 0.44 -21.49
CA PRO A 132 -5.24 -0.86 -20.99
C PRO A 132 -4.38 -0.67 -19.74
N THR A 133 -4.65 -1.47 -18.71
CA THR A 133 -3.87 -1.52 -17.46
C THR A 133 -3.39 -2.95 -17.23
N HIS A 134 -2.10 -3.14 -16.92
CA HIS A 134 -1.57 -4.44 -16.53
C HIS A 134 -1.65 -4.63 -15.03
N ILE A 135 -2.20 -5.76 -14.57
CA ILE A 135 -2.30 -6.08 -13.15
C ILE A 135 -1.41 -7.29 -12.89
N ILE A 136 -0.48 -7.18 -11.94
CA ILE A 136 0.51 -8.21 -11.62
C ILE A 136 0.45 -8.51 -10.13
N ASN A 137 0.27 -9.78 -9.77
CA ASN A 137 0.35 -10.19 -8.37
C ASN A 137 1.78 -10.63 -8.01
N ILE A 138 2.26 -10.16 -6.86
CA ILE A 138 3.46 -10.68 -6.20
C ILE A 138 3.07 -10.98 -4.75
N ASP A 139 3.04 -12.25 -4.38
CA ASP A 139 2.72 -12.63 -3.01
C ASP A 139 3.85 -12.24 -2.06
N ILE A 140 3.55 -11.31 -1.16
CA ILE A 140 4.48 -10.78 -0.17
C ILE A 140 3.86 -11.01 1.20
N GLN A 141 4.56 -11.74 2.08
CA GLN A 141 4.11 -11.94 3.45
C GLN A 141 4.04 -10.61 4.21
N ASP A 142 3.04 -10.46 5.09
CA ASP A 142 2.77 -9.20 5.76
C ASP A 142 3.61 -9.01 7.04
N ASN A 143 4.92 -8.94 6.86
CA ASN A 143 5.89 -8.55 7.90
C ASN A 143 6.91 -7.55 7.31
N HIS A 144 7.75 -6.94 8.15
CA HIS A 144 8.66 -5.86 7.72
C HIS A 144 9.77 -6.34 6.78
N GLU A 145 10.32 -7.53 7.03
CA GLU A 145 11.43 -8.10 6.26
C GLU A 145 10.97 -8.47 4.85
N GLU A 146 9.88 -9.23 4.76
CA GLU A 146 9.28 -9.65 3.50
C GLU A 146 8.73 -8.47 2.70
N ALA A 147 8.18 -7.44 3.36
CA ALA A 147 7.79 -6.19 2.68
C ALA A 147 8.98 -5.49 2.03
N THR A 148 10.16 -5.55 2.65
CA THR A 148 11.39 -4.96 2.10
C THR A 148 11.89 -5.76 0.90
N ILE A 149 11.95 -7.09 1.01
CA ILE A 149 12.33 -7.99 -0.10
C ILE A 149 11.35 -7.82 -1.27
N GLY A 150 10.05 -7.83 -0.98
CA GLY A 150 8.99 -7.60 -1.95
C GLY A 150 9.11 -6.23 -2.64
N ALA A 151 9.44 -5.17 -1.90
CA ALA A 151 9.68 -3.85 -2.49
C ALA A 151 10.86 -3.86 -3.49
N PHE A 152 11.93 -4.60 -3.21
CA PHE A 152 13.03 -4.79 -4.16
C PHE A 152 12.59 -5.55 -5.41
N MET A 153 11.83 -6.64 -5.24
CA MET A 153 11.30 -7.42 -6.38
C MET A 153 10.38 -6.59 -7.27
N ILE A 154 9.45 -5.83 -6.67
CA ILE A 154 8.58 -4.89 -7.39
C ILE A 154 9.43 -3.86 -8.14
N CYS A 155 10.43 -3.28 -7.49
CA CYS A 155 11.29 -2.28 -8.11
C CYS A 155 12.10 -2.84 -9.29
N ASP A 156 12.64 -4.06 -9.17
CA ASP A 156 13.36 -4.73 -10.26
C ASP A 156 12.44 -5.04 -11.44
N LEU A 157 11.24 -5.58 -11.16
CA LEU A 157 10.21 -5.82 -12.17
C LEU A 157 9.88 -4.54 -12.93
N ILE A 158 9.48 -3.48 -12.21
CA ILE A 158 9.08 -2.19 -12.79
C ILE A 158 10.21 -1.56 -13.60
N SER A 159 11.46 -1.75 -13.20
CA SER A 159 12.62 -1.26 -13.95
C SER A 159 12.87 -1.99 -15.26
N LYS A 160 12.41 -3.24 -15.40
CA LYS A 160 12.55 -4.06 -16.61
C LYS A 160 11.40 -3.90 -17.60
N VAL A 161 10.24 -3.43 -17.16
CA VAL A 161 9.07 -3.10 -18.03
C VAL A 161 9.12 -1.67 -18.58
N ARG A 162 10.12 -0.89 -18.18
CA ARG A 162 10.32 0.51 -18.60
C ARG A 162 10.89 0.62 -20.01
#